data_AF-A0A7J9IL20-F1
#
_entry.id   AF-A0A7J9IL20-F1
#
_cell.length_a   1.000
_cell.length_b   1.000
_cell.length_c   1.000
_cell.angle_alpha   90.00
_cell.angle_beta   90.00
_cell.angle_gamma   90.00
#
_symmetry.space_group_name_H-M   'P 1'
#
loop_
_entity.id
_entity.type
_entity.pdbx_description
1 polymer ?
#
loop_
_entity_poly.entity_id
_entity_poly.type
_entity_poly.pdbx_seq_one_letter_code
_entity_poly.pdbx_strand_id
1 'polypeptide(L)'
;MDRYQRVEKPKAETPIDEKEIRISSQGSMRNYISHALTLLQEKGSNQIVFKAMGKAINKAVAIVELIKKRIVGLHQITSIGSTDITDMWEPLEEGLVPLETTRHVSIITITLSKIELNMSSAGYQPPLPANQVKAGSHNDRDGRRMPRSRGNAEYEDGGRNHNRGRGKGYRGRGRGFRSNRPIQAA
;
A
#
# COMPACT_ATOMS: atom_id res chain seq x y z
N MET A 1 29.24 14.14 7.33
CA MET A 1 30.16 12.99 7.14
C MET A 1 30.43 12.84 5.64
N ASP A 2 30.77 13.94 4.97
CA ASP A 2 30.35 14.14 3.58
C ASP A 2 31.43 13.71 2.57
N ARG A 3 32.39 12.93 3.08
CA ARG A 3 33.62 12.46 2.40
C ARG A 3 33.67 10.94 2.24
N TYR A 4 32.56 10.26 2.51
CA TYR A 4 32.45 8.80 2.44
C TYR A 4 31.14 8.40 1.76
N GLN A 5 31.21 7.45 0.83
CA GLN A 5 30.04 6.87 0.17
C GLN A 5 29.80 5.46 0.71
N ARG A 6 28.55 5.16 1.09
CA ARG A 6 28.17 3.80 1.50
C ARG A 6 28.16 2.87 0.30
N VAL A 7 28.93 1.79 0.38
CA VAL A 7 28.96 0.71 -0.59
C VAL A 7 28.34 -0.53 0.04
N GLU A 8 27.28 -1.03 -0.59
CA GLU A 8 26.60 -2.24 -0.12
C GLU A 8 27.36 -3.47 -0.63
N LYS A 9 28.07 -4.17 0.28
CA LYS A 9 28.60 -5.51 -0.03
C LYS A 9 27.45 -6.40 -0.52
N PRO A 10 27.57 -7.09 -1.67
CA PRO A 10 26.57 -8.04 -2.11
C PRO A 10 26.46 -9.13 -1.04
N LYS A 11 25.29 -9.22 -0.39
CA LYS A 11 25.05 -10.26 0.61
C LYS A 11 25.09 -11.61 -0.06
N ALA A 12 25.68 -12.60 0.60
CA ALA A 12 25.57 -13.99 0.17
C ALA A 12 24.09 -14.35 0.04
N GLU A 13 23.65 -14.62 -1.19
CA GLU A 13 22.27 -15.02 -1.47
C GLU A 13 22.06 -16.43 -0.94
N THR A 14 21.65 -16.52 0.33
CA THR A 14 21.16 -17.78 0.89
C THR A 14 19.98 -18.26 0.05
N PRO A 15 19.99 -19.53 -0.42
CA PRO A 15 18.92 -20.09 -1.22
C PRO A 15 17.55 -19.79 -0.61
N ILE A 16 16.63 -19.30 -1.44
CA ILE A 16 15.25 -19.04 -1.02
C ILE A 16 14.50 -20.36 -1.13
N ASP A 17 14.08 -20.92 0.00
CA ASP A 17 13.18 -22.08 0.03
C ASP A 17 11.84 -21.73 -0.65
N GLU A 18 11.21 -22.70 -1.32
CA GLU A 18 9.98 -22.48 -2.09
C GLU A 18 8.81 -21.98 -1.24
N LYS A 19 8.85 -22.24 0.07
CA LYS A 19 7.86 -21.84 1.08
C LYS A 19 8.23 -20.56 1.81
N GLU A 20 9.38 -19.95 1.49
CA GLU A 20 9.87 -18.72 2.09
C GLU A 20 9.50 -17.48 1.26
N ILE A 21 8.89 -16.48 1.92
CA ILE A 21 8.56 -15.19 1.32
C ILE A 21 9.37 -14.09 2.03
N ARG A 22 10.41 -13.59 1.36
CA ARG A 22 11.20 -12.43 1.81
C ARG A 22 10.49 -11.12 1.47
N ILE A 23 10.04 -10.39 2.49
CA ILE A 23 9.32 -9.13 2.31
C ILE A 23 10.30 -7.95 2.34
N SER A 24 10.34 -7.19 1.25
CA SER A 24 11.13 -5.98 1.10
C SER A 24 10.30 -4.71 1.35
N SER A 25 10.98 -3.62 1.70
CA SER A 25 10.36 -2.30 1.84
C SER A 25 9.72 -1.79 0.55
N GLN A 26 10.34 -2.08 -0.60
CA GLN A 26 9.90 -1.59 -1.92
C GLN A 26 8.86 -2.49 -2.64
N GLY A 27 8.85 -3.81 -2.42
CA GLY A 27 8.02 -4.74 -3.19
C GLY A 27 6.50 -4.55 -3.04
N SER A 28 5.68 -4.82 -4.06
CA SER A 28 4.22 -4.64 -3.99
C SER A 28 3.56 -5.54 -2.94
N MET A 29 2.77 -4.95 -2.03
CA MET A 29 1.99 -5.69 -1.02
C MET A 29 1.05 -6.71 -1.66
N ARG A 30 0.42 -6.36 -2.79
CA ARG A 30 -0.50 -7.24 -3.53
C ARG A 30 0.22 -8.49 -4.02
N ASN A 31 1.46 -8.36 -4.51
CA ASN A 31 2.22 -9.47 -5.07
C ASN A 31 2.57 -10.50 -3.98
N TYR A 32 2.97 -10.04 -2.79
CA TYR A 32 3.22 -10.92 -1.64
C TYR A 32 1.97 -11.67 -1.19
N ILE A 33 0.81 -10.99 -1.14
CA ILE A 33 -0.47 -11.62 -0.78
C ILE A 33 -0.86 -12.64 -1.85
N SER A 34 -0.82 -12.28 -3.13
CA SER A 34 -1.13 -13.21 -4.23
C SER A 34 -0.23 -14.45 -4.19
N HIS A 35 1.09 -14.28 -4.05
CA HIS A 35 2.02 -15.40 -3.96
C HIS A 35 1.76 -16.30 -2.74
N ALA A 36 1.49 -15.73 -1.57
CA ALA A 36 1.14 -16.51 -0.39
C ALA A 36 -0.17 -17.31 -0.56
N LEU A 37 -1.16 -16.73 -1.26
CA LEU A 37 -2.41 -17.41 -1.58
C LEU A 37 -2.21 -18.55 -2.58
N THR A 38 -1.40 -18.36 -3.64
CA THR A 38 -1.12 -19.47 -4.58
C THR A 38 -0.34 -20.60 -3.91
N LEU A 39 0.63 -20.30 -3.03
CA LEU A 39 1.32 -21.33 -2.24
C LEU A 39 0.34 -22.12 -1.33
N LEU A 40 -0.54 -21.43 -0.60
CA LEU A 40 -1.45 -22.06 0.35
C LEU A 40 -2.67 -22.74 -0.31
N GLN A 41 -3.18 -22.22 -1.43
CA GLN A 41 -4.43 -22.69 -2.04
C GLN A 41 -4.18 -23.56 -3.28
N GLU A 42 -3.35 -23.10 -4.22
CA GLU A 42 -3.13 -23.80 -5.51
C GLU A 42 -2.09 -24.90 -5.38
N LYS A 43 -0.92 -24.59 -4.80
CA LYS A 43 0.13 -25.61 -4.53
C LYS A 43 -0.15 -26.48 -3.31
N GLY A 44 -1.23 -26.20 -2.57
CA GLY A 44 -1.62 -26.97 -1.38
C GLY A 44 -0.59 -26.98 -0.23
N SER A 45 0.34 -26.02 -0.17
CA SER A 45 1.36 -26.01 0.90
C SER A 45 0.69 -25.86 2.26
N ASN A 46 1.07 -26.71 3.21
CA ASN A 46 0.53 -26.68 4.57
C ASN A 46 1.11 -25.55 5.42
N GLN A 47 2.32 -25.07 5.08
CA GLN A 47 3.10 -24.10 5.85
C GLN A 47 3.82 -23.14 4.90
N ILE A 48 3.86 -21.86 5.27
CA ILE A 48 4.67 -20.81 4.62
C ILE A 48 5.39 -19.96 5.67
N VAL A 49 6.54 -19.41 5.31
CA VAL A 49 7.41 -18.62 6.22
C VAL A 49 7.67 -17.25 5.63
N PHE A 50 7.23 -16.20 6.32
CA PHE A 50 7.55 -14.81 5.98
C PHE A 50 8.79 -14.36 6.74
N LYS A 51 9.76 -13.77 6.04
CA LYS A 51 10.92 -13.11 6.66
C LYS A 51 10.97 -11.65 6.26
N ALA A 52 11.17 -10.76 7.23
CA ALA A 52 11.32 -9.33 6.97
C ALA A 52 12.30 -8.68 7.94
N MET A 53 12.97 -7.61 7.48
CA MET A 53 14.05 -6.94 8.21
C MET A 53 13.79 -5.43 8.31
N GLY A 54 14.10 -4.84 9.47
CA GLY A 54 14.02 -3.39 9.71
C GLY A 54 12.70 -2.76 9.23
N LYS A 55 12.78 -1.78 8.33
CA LYS A 55 11.61 -1.04 7.80
C LYS A 55 10.54 -1.92 7.13
N ALA A 56 10.87 -3.16 6.74
CA ALA A 56 9.90 -4.08 6.14
C ALA A 56 9.01 -4.81 7.18
N ILE A 57 9.36 -4.79 8.47
CA ILE A 57 8.64 -5.52 9.54
C ILE A 57 7.15 -5.11 9.60
N ASN A 58 6.85 -3.81 9.68
CA ASN A 58 5.47 -3.30 9.76
C ASN A 58 4.59 -3.78 8.58
N LYS A 59 5.20 -3.86 7.40
CA LYS A 59 4.56 -4.31 6.15
C LYS A 59 4.33 -5.82 6.15
N ALA A 60 5.26 -6.59 6.71
CA ALA A 60 5.13 -8.04 6.85
C ALA A 60 3.97 -8.43 7.76
N VAL A 61 3.84 -7.76 8.92
CA VAL A 61 2.69 -7.94 9.82
C VAL A 61 1.38 -7.61 9.08
N ALA A 62 1.30 -6.49 8.37
CA ALA A 62 0.11 -6.11 7.61
C ALA A 62 -0.26 -7.14 6.51
N ILE A 63 0.72 -7.72 5.82
CA ILE A 63 0.51 -8.79 4.81
C ILE A 63 -0.04 -10.05 5.47
N VAL A 64 0.56 -10.50 6.58
CA VAL A 64 0.12 -11.67 7.34
C VAL A 64 -1.32 -11.50 7.84
N GLU A 65 -1.65 -10.35 8.43
CA GLU A 65 -3.01 -10.07 8.90
C GLU A 65 -4.05 -10.07 7.76
N LEU A 66 -3.69 -9.61 6.57
CA LEU A 66 -4.56 -9.69 5.39
C LEU A 66 -4.75 -11.12 4.87
N ILE A 67 -3.77 -12.00 5.05
CA ILE A 67 -3.86 -13.41 4.65
C ILE A 67 -4.71 -14.21 5.65
N LYS A 68 -4.52 -14.01 6.97
CA LYS A 68 -5.37 -14.61 8.01
C LYS A 68 -6.84 -14.22 7.88
N LYS A 69 -7.14 -13.05 7.32
CA LYS A 69 -8.52 -12.59 7.03
C LYS A 69 -9.14 -13.19 5.76
N ARG A 70 -8.37 -13.93 4.94
CA ARG A 70 -8.83 -14.60 3.71
C ARG A 70 -8.90 -16.13 3.84
N ILE A 71 -8.07 -16.74 4.69
CA ILE A 71 -8.00 -18.19 4.89
C ILE A 71 -8.30 -18.51 6.36
N VAL A 72 -9.33 -19.31 6.61
CA VAL A 72 -9.69 -19.84 7.94
C VAL A 72 -8.66 -20.88 8.41
N GLY A 73 -8.51 -21.05 9.72
CA GLY A 73 -7.70 -22.14 10.29
C GLY A 73 -6.18 -21.97 10.20
N LEU A 74 -5.66 -20.76 9.96
CA LEU A 74 -4.22 -20.51 9.96
C LEU A 74 -3.67 -20.32 11.38
N HIS A 75 -2.92 -21.30 11.87
CA HIS A 75 -2.05 -21.19 13.03
C HIS A 75 -0.85 -20.30 12.69
N GLN A 76 -0.40 -19.50 13.66
CA GLN A 76 0.75 -18.62 13.50
C GLN A 76 1.80 -18.89 14.57
N ILE A 77 3.08 -18.85 14.19
CA ILE A 77 4.20 -18.64 15.12
C ILE A 77 5.01 -17.43 14.65
N THR A 78 5.25 -16.48 15.54
CA THR A 78 6.14 -15.32 15.31
C THR A 78 7.42 -15.46 16.12
N SER A 79 8.57 -15.38 15.45
CA SER A 79 9.88 -15.25 16.07
C SER A 79 10.49 -13.90 15.70
N ILE A 80 11.19 -13.29 16.66
CA ILE A 80 11.90 -12.01 16.49
C ILE A 80 13.36 -12.25 16.86
N GLY A 81 14.26 -11.65 16.08
CA GLY A 81 15.69 -11.67 16.36
C GLY A 81 16.39 -10.42 15.86
N SER A 82 17.71 -10.41 15.94
CA SER A 82 18.59 -9.40 15.37
C SER A 82 19.59 -10.06 14.42
N THR A 83 20.10 -9.30 13.47
CA THR A 83 21.20 -9.71 12.60
C THR A 83 22.04 -8.50 12.26
N ASP A 84 23.34 -8.68 12.28
CA ASP A 84 24.29 -7.60 12.08
C ASP A 84 24.54 -7.44 10.58
N ILE A 85 24.48 -6.19 10.12
CA ILE A 85 24.79 -5.82 8.74
C ILE A 85 26.01 -4.92 8.79
N THR A 86 27.12 -5.39 8.22
CA THR A 86 28.31 -4.58 7.97
C THR A 86 28.09 -3.79 6.69
N ASP A 87 27.90 -2.47 6.82
CA ASP A 87 27.96 -1.55 5.69
C ASP A 87 29.42 -1.10 5.52
N MET A 88 29.95 -1.08 4.29
CA MET A 88 31.25 -0.47 4.01
C MET A 88 31.09 0.97 3.54
N TRP A 89 32.10 1.78 3.84
CA TRP A 89 32.19 3.18 3.44
C TRP A 89 33.51 3.42 2.73
N GLU A 90 33.44 3.74 1.44
CA GLU A 90 34.60 4.10 0.64
C GLU A 90 34.83 5.61 0.73
N PRO A 91 36.09 6.05 0.90
CA PRO A 91 36.42 7.47 0.94
C PRO A 91 36.35 8.12 -0.44
N LEU A 92 35.97 9.40 -0.45
CA LEU A 92 35.90 10.24 -1.65
C LEU A 92 37.15 11.13 -1.84
N GLU A 93 38.07 11.13 -0.87
CA GLU A 93 39.34 11.88 -0.91
C GLU A 93 40.54 10.92 -0.86
N GLU A 94 41.53 11.18 -1.71
CA GLU A 94 42.77 10.41 -1.75
C GLU A 94 43.56 10.56 -0.43
N GLY A 95 43.87 9.44 0.23
CA GLY A 95 44.59 9.39 1.50
C GLY A 95 43.75 8.99 2.73
N LEU A 96 42.44 8.82 2.58
CA LEU A 96 41.58 8.25 3.63
C LEU A 96 41.49 6.71 3.53
N VAL A 97 41.19 6.06 4.66
CA VAL A 97 41.04 4.59 4.77
C VAL A 97 39.56 4.22 4.72
N PRO A 98 39.15 3.11 4.05
CA PRO A 98 37.77 2.62 4.08
C PRO A 98 37.32 2.25 5.50
N LEU A 99 36.07 2.56 5.81
CA LEU A 99 35.48 2.33 7.13
C LEU A 99 34.39 1.26 7.06
N GLU A 100 34.47 0.23 7.90
CA GLU A 100 33.36 -0.69 8.12
C GLU A 100 32.51 -0.22 9.30
N THR A 101 31.18 -0.18 9.12
CA THR A 101 30.23 0.13 10.20
C THR A 101 29.24 -1.01 10.32
N THR A 102 29.23 -1.67 11.46
CA THR A 102 28.20 -2.66 11.81
C THR A 102 26.95 -1.97 12.33
N ARG A 103 25.78 -2.36 11.83
CA ARG A 103 24.49 -1.98 12.38
C ARG A 103 23.66 -3.21 12.72
N HIS A 104 23.10 -3.22 13.92
CA HIS A 104 22.13 -4.23 14.33
C HIS A 104 20.79 -3.96 13.63
N VAL A 105 20.26 -4.96 12.91
CA VAL A 105 18.94 -4.86 12.27
C VAL A 105 18.03 -5.97 12.77
N SER A 106 16.88 -5.56 13.31
CA SER A 106 15.84 -6.49 13.74
C SER A 106 15.28 -7.29 12.57
N ILE A 107 15.03 -8.57 12.79
CA ILE A 107 14.38 -9.51 11.87
C ILE A 107 13.11 -10.04 12.53
N ILE A 108 12.04 -10.12 11.77
CA ILE A 108 10.84 -10.90 12.13
C ILE A 108 10.71 -12.09 11.18
N THR A 109 10.42 -13.25 11.75
CA THR A 109 10.06 -14.47 11.02
C THR A 109 8.65 -14.87 11.47
N ILE A 110 7.70 -14.93 10.54
CA ILE A 110 6.32 -15.30 10.83
C ILE A 110 5.98 -16.55 10.01
N THR A 111 5.70 -17.65 10.69
CA THR A 111 5.23 -18.90 10.10
C THR A 111 3.72 -18.92 10.15
N LEU A 112 3.06 -19.18 9.01
CA LEU A 112 1.65 -19.53 8.95
C LEU A 112 1.50 -21.00 8.54
N SER A 113 0.60 -21.73 9.20
CA SER A 113 0.35 -23.15 8.95
C SER A 113 -1.14 -23.48 9.03
N LYS A 114 -1.61 -24.39 8.18
CA LYS A 114 -2.95 -25.01 8.30
C LYS A 114 -2.99 -26.15 9.32
N ILE A 115 -1.84 -26.75 9.60
CA ILE A 115 -1.66 -27.79 10.62
C ILE A 115 -1.33 -27.11 11.94
N GLU A 116 -1.82 -27.67 13.04
CA GLU A 116 -1.52 -27.20 14.39
C GLU A 116 0.00 -27.10 14.60
N LEU A 117 0.44 -25.90 15.02
CA LEU A 117 1.82 -25.65 15.41
C LEU A 117 1.98 -25.83 16.93
N ASN A 118 3.21 -25.92 17.42
CA ASN A 118 3.50 -26.08 18.84
C ASN A 118 2.90 -24.92 19.66
N MET A 119 1.80 -25.20 20.36
CA MET A 119 1.03 -24.25 21.16
C MET A 119 1.81 -23.72 22.38
N SER A 120 2.85 -24.43 22.83
CA SER A 120 3.71 -24.03 23.94
C SER A 120 4.83 -23.06 23.51
N SER A 121 4.92 -22.71 22.22
CA SER A 121 5.87 -21.71 21.74
C SER A 121 5.44 -20.31 22.16
N ALA A 122 6.37 -19.52 22.72
CA ALA A 122 6.11 -18.13 23.14
C ALA A 122 5.61 -17.22 22.00
N GLY A 123 5.86 -17.60 20.74
CA GLY A 123 5.39 -16.88 19.56
C GLY A 123 4.06 -17.36 18.98
N TYR A 124 3.41 -18.35 19.59
CA TYR A 124 2.20 -18.98 19.04
C TYR A 124 0.97 -18.08 19.15
N GLN A 125 0.17 -18.06 18.08
CA GLN A 125 -1.14 -17.43 18.04
C GLN A 125 -2.15 -18.40 17.38
N PRO A 126 -3.32 -18.65 18.01
CA PRO A 126 -4.36 -19.52 17.46
C PRO A 126 -5.01 -18.92 16.20
N PRO A 127 -5.68 -19.74 15.37
CA PRO A 127 -6.41 -19.27 14.20
C PRO A 127 -7.49 -18.23 14.51
N LEU A 128 -7.73 -17.31 13.57
CA LEU A 128 -8.84 -16.37 13.67
C LEU A 128 -10.19 -17.12 13.56
N PRO A 129 -11.21 -16.72 14.35
CA PRO A 129 -12.54 -17.33 14.29
C PRO A 129 -13.19 -17.05 12.92
N ALA A 130 -13.89 -18.06 12.37
CA ALA A 130 -14.41 -18.02 11.00
C ALA A 130 -15.25 -16.77 10.69
N ASN A 131 -16.02 -16.26 11.66
CA ASN A 131 -16.85 -15.05 11.52
C ASN A 131 -16.05 -13.76 11.21
N GLN A 132 -14.75 -13.73 11.52
CA GLN A 132 -13.85 -12.59 11.22
C GLN A 132 -13.09 -12.78 9.89
N VAL A 133 -13.10 -14.00 9.34
CA VAL A 133 -12.46 -14.31 8.07
C VAL A 133 -13.48 -14.08 6.96
N LYS A 134 -13.29 -13.00 6.20
CA LYS A 134 -14.06 -12.82 4.98
C LYS A 134 -13.48 -13.78 3.94
N ALA A 135 -14.12 -14.94 3.80
CA ALA A 135 -13.95 -15.88 2.69
C ALA A 135 -14.44 -15.22 1.39
N GLY A 136 -13.72 -14.18 0.97
CA GLY A 136 -14.06 -13.34 -0.16
C GLY A 136 -13.84 -14.10 -1.45
N SER A 137 -14.95 -14.36 -2.15
CA SER A 137 -14.97 -14.67 -3.58
C SER A 137 -13.90 -13.87 -4.33
N HIS A 138 -13.23 -14.52 -5.28
CA HIS A 138 -12.18 -13.92 -6.12
C HIS A 138 -12.78 -12.96 -7.17
N ASN A 139 -13.69 -12.08 -6.76
CA ASN A 139 -14.52 -11.27 -7.64
C ASN A 139 -15.04 -9.97 -7.01
N ASP A 140 -14.25 -9.33 -6.14
CA ASP A 140 -14.37 -7.88 -5.97
C ASP A 140 -13.86 -7.21 -7.25
N ARG A 141 -14.84 -6.94 -8.12
CA ARG A 141 -14.69 -6.45 -9.48
C ARG A 141 -13.85 -5.17 -9.53
N ASP A 142 -13.05 -5.15 -10.58
CA ASP A 142 -12.58 -4.01 -11.36
C ASP A 142 -13.13 -2.60 -11.02
N GLY A 143 -12.25 -1.60 -11.10
CA GLY A 143 -12.69 -0.32 -11.64
C GLY A 143 -13.32 0.73 -10.73
N ARG A 144 -12.92 0.92 -9.46
CA ARG A 144 -13.06 2.26 -8.83
C ARG A 144 -12.04 3.28 -9.36
N ARG A 145 -11.94 3.40 -10.68
CA ARG A 145 -11.62 4.67 -11.33
C ARG A 145 -12.84 5.56 -11.09
N MET A 146 -12.71 6.65 -10.34
CA MET A 146 -13.79 7.62 -10.27
C MET A 146 -14.11 8.12 -11.69
N PRO A 147 -15.34 7.99 -12.19
CA PRO A 147 -15.74 8.75 -13.35
C PRO A 147 -15.77 10.23 -12.93
N ARG A 148 -14.90 11.06 -13.53
CA ARG A 148 -15.07 12.52 -13.52
C ARG A 148 -16.28 12.86 -14.39
N SER A 149 -17.47 12.56 -13.88
CA SER A 149 -18.73 12.94 -14.52
C SER A 149 -18.89 14.44 -14.39
N ARG A 150 -18.73 15.16 -15.50
CA ARG A 150 -19.08 16.57 -15.59
C ARG A 150 -20.60 16.68 -15.52
N GLY A 151 -21.10 17.20 -14.40
CA GLY A 151 -22.37 17.90 -14.25
C GLY A 151 -23.61 17.26 -14.87
N ASN A 152 -24.35 16.52 -14.04
CA ASN A 152 -25.79 16.75 -13.91
C ASN A 152 -26.29 16.25 -12.54
N ALA A 153 -27.54 16.58 -12.20
CA ALA A 153 -28.23 16.39 -10.92
C ALA A 153 -27.75 17.38 -9.81
N GLU A 154 -28.50 18.42 -9.42
CA GLU A 154 -29.89 18.43 -8.88
C GLU A 154 -29.85 18.19 -7.36
N TYR A 155 -29.90 19.29 -6.61
CA TYR A 155 -30.04 19.27 -5.15
C TYR A 155 -31.52 19.25 -4.79
N GLU A 156 -31.91 18.23 -4.03
CA GLU A 156 -33.13 18.25 -3.23
C GLU A 156 -33.03 19.36 -2.16
N ASP A 157 -34.10 20.15 -1.99
CA ASP A 157 -34.71 20.37 -0.66
C ASP A 157 -36.14 20.94 -0.81
N GLY A 158 -36.96 20.74 0.21
CA GLY A 158 -38.41 20.96 0.15
C GLY A 158 -38.88 22.42 0.24
N GLY A 159 -40.12 22.67 -0.21
CA GLY A 159 -40.73 24.00 -0.11
C GLY A 159 -42.21 24.01 -0.49
N ARG A 160 -43.10 23.76 0.47
CA ARG A 160 -44.55 23.95 0.26
C ARG A 160 -44.89 25.43 0.13
N ASN A 161 -45.50 25.80 -1.00
CA ASN A 161 -46.53 26.83 -1.17
C ASN A 161 -46.22 28.25 -0.63
N HIS A 162 -46.10 29.25 -1.51
CA HIS A 162 -46.70 30.58 -1.28
C HIS A 162 -46.86 31.42 -2.56
N ASN A 163 -48.10 31.81 -2.84
CA ASN A 163 -48.51 32.64 -3.97
C ASN A 163 -48.31 34.15 -3.70
N ARG A 164 -47.22 34.75 -4.19
CA ARG A 164 -46.99 36.22 -4.36
C ARG A 164 -45.99 36.39 -5.52
N GLY A 165 -46.17 37.19 -6.57
CA GLY A 165 -47.05 38.33 -6.80
C GLY A 165 -46.21 39.59 -7.05
N ARG A 166 -46.41 40.29 -8.20
CA ARG A 166 -45.63 41.43 -8.76
C ARG A 166 -44.35 41.00 -9.52
N GLY A 167 -43.99 41.57 -10.69
CA GLY A 167 -44.65 42.57 -11.55
C GLY A 167 -43.66 43.58 -12.17
N LYS A 168 -43.88 43.99 -13.43
CA LYS A 168 -43.06 44.89 -14.30
C LYS A 168 -41.73 44.29 -14.83
N GLY A 169 -41.32 44.53 -16.08
CA GLY A 169 -42.05 45.14 -17.20
C GLY A 169 -41.18 45.49 -18.43
N TYR A 170 -41.78 45.32 -19.62
CA TYR A 170 -41.63 46.12 -20.86
C TYR A 170 -40.27 46.46 -21.50
N ARG A 171 -40.24 46.16 -22.82
CA ARG A 171 -39.47 46.81 -23.93
C ARG A 171 -37.96 46.48 -24.02
N GLY A 172 -37.39 46.29 -25.22
CA GLY A 172 -38.02 46.26 -26.54
C GLY A 172 -37.05 46.03 -27.70
N ARG A 173 -37.62 45.72 -28.89
CA ARG A 173 -36.93 45.82 -30.19
C ARG A 173 -36.52 47.27 -30.45
N GLY A 174 -35.44 47.50 -31.21
CA GLY A 174 -35.28 48.77 -31.94
C GLY A 174 -33.85 49.12 -32.35
N ARG A 175 -33.67 49.45 -33.63
CA ARG A 175 -32.44 50.05 -34.19
C ARG A 175 -32.53 51.58 -34.13
N GLY A 176 -31.39 52.27 -33.95
CA GLY A 176 -31.20 53.68 -34.29
C GLY A 176 -29.86 54.19 -33.72
N PHE A 177 -28.83 54.52 -34.52
CA PHE A 177 -28.62 55.62 -35.50
C PHE A 177 -28.04 56.92 -34.89
N ARG A 178 -27.10 57.50 -35.67
CA ARG A 178 -26.31 58.75 -35.48
C ARG A 178 -25.02 58.60 -34.65
N SER A 179 -23.78 58.81 -35.13
CA SER A 179 -23.13 59.66 -36.17
C SER A 179 -22.44 60.92 -35.59
N ASN A 180 -21.10 60.91 -35.55
CA ASN A 180 -20.27 62.04 -36.00
C ASN A 180 -18.77 61.66 -36.11
N ARG A 181 -18.16 61.95 -37.28
CA ARG A 181 -16.73 62.26 -37.47
C ARG A 181 -16.63 63.77 -37.71
N PRO A 182 -15.57 64.48 -37.23
CA PRO A 182 -14.42 64.89 -38.09
C PRO A 182 -13.08 65.03 -37.30
N ILE A 183 -11.86 65.31 -37.83
CA ILE A 183 -11.22 65.21 -39.17
C ILE A 183 -9.66 65.17 -39.03
N GLN A 184 -8.99 64.35 -39.86
CA GLN A 184 -7.62 64.45 -40.46
C GLN A 184 -6.30 64.74 -39.69
N ALA A 185 -5.25 64.21 -40.35
CA ALA A 185 -3.85 64.66 -40.47
C ALA A 185 -2.88 64.41 -39.28
N ALA A 186 -1.62 64.02 -39.51
CA ALA A 186 -0.89 63.80 -40.77
C ALA A 186 -0.29 62.38 -40.86
#